data_AF-A0A8K0T7I2-F1
#
_entry.id   AF-A0A8K0T7I2-F1
#
_cell.length_a   1.000
_cell.length_b   1.000
_cell.length_c   1.000
_cell.angle_alpha   90.00
_cell.angle_beta   90.00
_cell.angle_gamma   90.00
#
_symmetry.space_group_name_H-M   'P 1'
#
loop_
_entity.id
_entity.type
_entity.pdbx_description
1 polymer ?
#
loop_
_entity_poly.entity_id
_entity_poly.type
_entity_poly.pdbx_seq_one_letter_code
_entity_poly.pdbx_strand_id
1 'polypeptide(L)'
;MFDLAHDVTSHQLIREFYAANKVVSAVCHGPAALVNVKLEDGSYLVAGQTVTGFSNAEEDAYDNTKLMPFLLEDDLKKNGAKYVKADNLFGVKTVVSGRDGNLATGQNPPSAGVRESVLVEVIQKRS
;
A
#
# COMPACT_ATOMS: atom_id res chain seq x y z
N MET A 1 -4.62 7.70 -6.88
CA MET A 1 -5.11 8.87 -6.11
C MET A 1 -6.55 9.24 -6.48
N PHE A 2 -6.93 9.24 -7.76
CA PHE A 2 -8.25 9.76 -8.17
C PHE A 2 -9.27 8.67 -8.53
N ASP A 3 -8.81 7.63 -9.22
CA ASP A 3 -9.63 6.60 -9.85
C ASP A 3 -9.75 5.37 -8.96
N LEU A 4 -8.69 4.55 -8.90
CA LEU A 4 -8.67 3.26 -8.20
C LEU A 4 -8.85 3.40 -6.69
N ALA A 5 -8.64 4.59 -6.13
CA ALA A 5 -8.91 4.88 -4.72
C ALA A 5 -10.41 4.88 -4.35
N HIS A 6 -11.28 4.97 -5.37
CA HIS A 6 -12.73 5.02 -5.24
C HIS A 6 -13.45 4.00 -6.15
N ASP A 7 -12.71 3.21 -6.92
CA ASP A 7 -13.27 2.23 -7.84
C ASP A 7 -13.74 0.97 -7.09
N VAL A 8 -15.06 0.77 -7.06
CA VAL A 8 -15.69 -0.33 -6.32
C VAL A 8 -15.25 -1.71 -6.85
N THR A 9 -15.00 -1.83 -8.15
CA THR A 9 -14.56 -3.08 -8.78
C THR A 9 -13.13 -3.42 -8.37
N SER A 10 -12.21 -2.44 -8.41
CA SER A 10 -10.84 -2.59 -7.93
C SER A 10 -10.81 -3.01 -6.47
N HIS A 11 -11.58 -2.33 -5.62
CA HIS A 11 -11.67 -2.68 -4.20
C HIS A 11 -12.18 -4.11 -3.97
N GLN A 12 -13.20 -4.52 -4.73
CA GLN A 12 -13.72 -5.88 -4.66
C GLN A 12 -12.67 -6.92 -5.05
N LEU A 13 -11.97 -6.73 -6.17
CA LEU A 13 -10.93 -7.64 -6.64
C LEU A 13 -9.75 -7.73 -5.66
N ILE A 14 -9.31 -6.60 -5.11
CA ILE A 14 -8.25 -6.55 -4.11
C ILE A 14 -8.66 -7.33 -2.86
N ARG A 15 -9.88 -7.11 -2.36
CA ARG A 15 -10.43 -7.84 -1.20
C ARG A 15 -10.47 -9.34 -1.46
N GLU A 16 -10.97 -9.77 -2.61
CA GLU A 16 -11.06 -11.18 -2.99
C GLU A 16 -9.69 -11.85 -3.12
N PHE A 17 -8.70 -11.15 -3.71
CA PHE A 17 -7.34 -11.66 -3.79
C PHE A 17 -6.69 -11.78 -2.42
N TYR A 18 -6.80 -10.75 -1.59
CA TYR A 18 -6.28 -10.76 -0.24
C TYR A 18 -6.91 -11.88 0.61
N ALA A 19 -8.24 -12.04 0.55
CA ALA A 19 -8.97 -13.10 1.26
C ALA A 19 -8.60 -14.50 0.78
N ALA A 20 -8.31 -14.68 -0.51
CA ALA A 20 -7.83 -15.93 -1.09
C ALA A 20 -6.32 -16.20 -0.82
N ASN A 21 -5.70 -15.45 0.10
CA ASN A 21 -4.27 -15.51 0.42
C ASN A 21 -3.37 -15.32 -0.83
N LYS A 22 -3.86 -14.58 -1.83
CA LYS A 22 -3.04 -14.16 -2.95
C LYS A 22 -2.31 -12.88 -2.58
N VAL A 23 -1.16 -12.69 -3.19
CA VAL A 23 -0.39 -11.47 -3.01
C VAL A 23 -1.12 -10.28 -3.60
N VAL A 24 -1.17 -9.22 -2.79
CA VAL A 24 -1.49 -7.86 -3.20
C VAL A 24 -0.24 -7.00 -3.03
N SER A 25 0.18 -6.30 -4.09
CA SER A 25 1.33 -5.40 -4.03
C SER A 25 1.07 -4.06 -4.67
N ALA A 26 1.65 -3.01 -4.10
CA ALA A 26 1.49 -1.64 -4.58
C ALA A 26 2.73 -0.78 -4.27
N VAL A 27 3.04 0.20 -5.12
CA VAL A 27 4.22 1.07 -4.96
C VAL A 27 3.86 2.53 -5.25
N CYS A 28 4.58 3.47 -4.62
CA CYS A 28 4.39 4.91 -4.82
C CYS A 28 2.99 5.34 -4.38
N HIS A 29 2.17 5.86 -5.29
CA HIS A 29 0.75 6.15 -5.04
C HIS A 29 -0.17 4.95 -5.22
N GLY A 30 0.33 3.80 -5.69
CA GLY A 30 -0.44 2.56 -5.84
C GLY A 30 -1.23 2.15 -4.58
N PRO A 31 -0.68 2.28 -3.35
CA PRO A 31 -1.40 2.00 -2.12
C PRO A 31 -2.69 2.81 -1.94
N ALA A 32 -2.90 3.89 -2.70
CA ALA A 32 -4.18 4.60 -2.76
C ALA A 32 -5.36 3.69 -3.11
N ALA A 33 -5.15 2.67 -3.96
CA ALA A 33 -6.17 1.68 -4.29
C ALA A 33 -6.49 0.73 -3.12
N LEU A 34 -5.66 0.71 -2.07
CA LEU A 34 -5.82 -0.14 -0.89
C LEU A 34 -6.49 0.60 0.27
N VAL A 35 -6.34 1.94 0.32
CA VAL A 35 -6.76 2.81 1.43
C VAL A 35 -8.20 2.51 1.86
N ASN A 36 -9.12 2.40 0.89
CA ASN A 36 -10.56 2.28 1.14
C ASN A 36 -11.09 0.84 1.02
N VAL A 37 -10.23 -0.14 0.80
CA VAL A 37 -10.64 -1.55 0.73
C VAL A 37 -11.06 -2.03 2.12
N LYS A 38 -12.28 -2.54 2.23
CA LYS A 38 -12.79 -3.15 3.46
C LYS A 38 -12.82 -4.66 3.37
N LEU A 39 -12.53 -5.34 4.47
CA LEU A 39 -12.67 -6.80 4.61
C LEU A 39 -14.13 -7.16 4.95
N GLU A 40 -14.41 -8.46 5.04
CA GLU A 40 -15.78 -8.96 5.31
C GLU A 40 -16.32 -8.53 6.67
N ASP A 41 -15.45 -8.32 7.66
CA ASP A 41 -15.80 -7.79 8.98
C ASP A 41 -16.01 -6.27 9.00
N GLY A 42 -15.88 -5.60 7.85
CA GLY A 42 -16.02 -4.15 7.70
C GLY A 42 -14.78 -3.33 8.09
N SER A 43 -13.72 -3.97 8.60
CA SER A 43 -12.44 -3.31 8.86
C SER A 43 -11.73 -2.94 7.55
N TYR A 44 -10.87 -1.92 7.58
CA TYR A 44 -10.02 -1.62 6.43
C TYR A 44 -8.93 -2.68 6.28
N LEU A 45 -8.63 -3.09 5.04
CA LEU A 45 -7.56 -4.06 4.74
C LEU A 45 -6.22 -3.62 5.34
N VAL A 46 -5.94 -2.32 5.32
CA VAL A 46 -4.71 -1.72 5.86
C VAL A 46 -4.71 -1.59 7.39
N ALA A 47 -5.84 -1.79 8.07
CA ALA A 47 -5.94 -1.61 9.51
C ALA A 47 -5.02 -2.60 10.25
N GLY A 48 -4.17 -2.06 11.13
CA GLY A 48 -3.20 -2.84 11.91
C GLY A 48 -1.98 -3.34 11.14
N GLN A 49 -1.98 -3.23 9.79
CA GLN A 49 -0.87 -3.61 8.93
C GLN A 49 0.22 -2.55 8.92
N THR A 50 1.48 -2.99 8.88
CA THR A 50 2.59 -2.09 8.54
C THR A 50 2.60 -1.91 7.03
N VAL A 51 2.60 -0.66 6.57
CA VAL A 51 2.60 -0.34 5.13
C VAL A 51 3.48 0.86 4.86
N THR A 52 3.82 1.06 3.60
CA THR A 52 4.44 2.27 3.09
C THR A 52 3.75 2.71 1.79
N GLY A 53 4.16 3.85 1.26
CA GLY A 53 3.59 4.50 0.09
C GLY A 53 4.14 5.91 -0.01
N PHE A 54 3.86 6.62 -1.08
CA PHE A 54 4.42 7.96 -1.30
C PHE A 54 4.12 8.86 -0.09
N SER A 55 5.16 9.47 0.47
CA SER A 55 5.05 10.24 1.71
C SER A 55 4.57 11.66 1.44
N ASN A 56 3.98 12.29 2.45
CA ASN A 56 3.58 13.70 2.34
C ASN A 56 4.78 14.60 2.05
N ALA A 57 5.95 14.29 2.61
CA ALA A 57 7.17 15.04 2.36
C ALA A 57 7.64 14.93 0.90
N GLU A 58 7.42 13.79 0.25
CA GLU A 58 7.71 13.63 -1.19
C GLU A 58 6.67 14.35 -2.04
N GLU A 59 5.40 14.38 -1.63
CA GLU A 59 4.35 15.16 -2.31
C GLU A 59 4.62 16.68 -2.24
N ASP A 60 5.00 17.16 -1.05
CA ASP A 60 5.38 18.56 -0.80
C ASP A 60 6.62 18.97 -1.60
N ALA A 61 7.60 18.06 -1.75
CA ALA A 61 8.80 18.33 -2.54
C ALA A 61 8.52 18.58 -4.04
N TYR A 62 7.35 18.17 -4.53
CA TYR A 62 6.87 18.44 -5.88
C TYR A 62 5.79 19.53 -5.93
N ASP A 63 5.51 20.24 -4.82
CA ASP A 63 4.45 21.24 -4.70
C ASP A 63 3.03 20.73 -5.08
N ASN A 64 2.82 19.41 -5.02
CA ASN A 64 1.60 18.77 -5.50
C ASN A 64 0.55 18.55 -4.40
N THR A 65 0.88 18.78 -3.13
CA THR A 65 -0.01 18.52 -1.99
C THR A 65 -1.40 19.15 -2.14
N LYS A 66 -1.49 20.35 -2.70
CA LYS A 66 -2.76 21.05 -2.93
C LYS A 66 -3.57 20.52 -4.12
N LEU A 67 -2.93 19.74 -5.00
CA LEU A 67 -3.54 19.13 -6.18
C LEU A 67 -4.07 17.73 -5.90
N MET A 68 -3.59 17.08 -4.84
CA MET A 68 -4.03 15.74 -4.48
C MET A 68 -5.41 15.76 -3.82
N PRO A 69 -6.30 14.80 -4.16
CA PRO A 69 -7.66 14.74 -3.60
C PRO A 69 -7.64 14.33 -2.13
N PHE A 70 -6.57 13.65 -1.71
CA PHE A 70 -6.22 13.32 -0.33
C PHE A 70 -4.72 13.04 -0.27
N LEU A 71 -4.16 13.05 0.94
CA LEU A 71 -2.77 12.70 1.17
C LEU A 71 -2.65 11.22 1.55
N LEU A 72 -1.86 10.46 0.79
CA LEU A 72 -1.80 9.00 0.92
C LEU A 72 -1.33 8.56 2.31
N GLU A 73 -0.26 9.17 2.83
CA GLU A 73 0.27 8.85 4.16
C GLU A 73 -0.77 9.08 5.26
N ASP A 74 -1.52 10.18 5.18
CA ASP A 74 -2.53 10.53 6.18
C ASP A 74 -3.73 9.59 6.13
N ASP A 75 -4.23 9.29 4.95
CA ASP A 75 -5.40 8.40 4.78
C ASP A 75 -5.08 6.95 5.14
N LEU A 76 -3.86 6.47 4.88
CA LEU A 76 -3.39 5.17 5.37
C LEU A 76 -3.41 5.14 6.91
N LYS A 77 -2.85 6.16 7.57
CA LYS A 77 -2.84 6.25 9.04
C LYS A 77 -4.25 6.37 9.62
N LYS A 78 -5.10 7.20 9.01
CA LYS A 78 -6.50 7.41 9.39
C LYS A 78 -7.29 6.10 9.38
N ASN A 79 -7.04 5.24 8.39
CA ASN A 79 -7.67 3.93 8.26
C ASN A 79 -6.96 2.83 9.08
N GLY A 80 -6.09 3.21 10.02
CA GLY A 80 -5.50 2.33 11.03
C GLY A 80 -4.20 1.66 10.61
N ALA A 81 -3.59 2.06 9.50
CA ALA A 81 -2.32 1.49 9.07
C ALA A 81 -1.14 2.01 9.91
N LYS A 82 -0.16 1.14 10.17
CA LYS A 82 1.12 1.49 10.78
C LYS A 82 2.08 1.96 9.67
N TYR A 83 1.84 3.16 9.16
CA TYR A 83 2.62 3.72 8.07
C TYR A 83 4.09 3.94 8.47
N VAL A 84 5.02 3.50 7.62
CA VAL A 84 6.46 3.75 7.75
C VAL A 84 7.02 4.29 6.44
N LYS A 85 8.09 5.06 6.51
CA LYS A 85 8.84 5.59 5.36
C LYS A 85 10.34 5.50 5.60
N ALA A 86 11.13 5.72 4.56
CA ALA A 86 12.58 5.91 4.65
C ALA A 86 12.90 7.17 5.46
N ASP A 87 14.06 7.16 6.13
CA ASP A 87 14.53 8.29 6.94
C ASP A 87 14.91 9.51 6.06
N ASN A 88 15.42 9.23 4.86
CA ASN A 88 15.79 10.24 3.88
C ASN A 88 14.69 10.44 2.85
N LEU A 89 14.51 11.68 2.40
CA LEU A 89 13.62 12.02 1.29
C LEU A 89 14.02 11.24 0.03
N PHE A 90 13.05 10.63 -0.65
CA PHE A 90 13.25 9.74 -1.79
C PHE A 90 14.09 8.48 -1.51
N GLY A 91 14.29 8.13 -0.24
CA GLY A 91 14.95 6.89 0.16
C GLY A 91 14.13 5.64 -0.18
N VAL A 92 14.80 4.49 -0.31
CA VAL A 92 14.14 3.21 -0.61
C VAL A 92 13.48 2.66 0.65
N LYS A 93 12.18 2.34 0.58
CA LYS A 93 11.45 1.63 1.63
C LYS A 93 10.46 0.66 1.01
N THR A 94 10.59 -0.60 1.38
CA THR A 94 9.62 -1.66 1.10
C THR A 94 9.13 -2.25 2.41
N VAL A 95 7.89 -2.73 2.40
CA VAL A 95 7.25 -3.37 3.54
C VAL A 95 6.48 -4.58 3.06
N VAL A 96 6.63 -5.69 3.78
CA VAL A 96 5.85 -6.91 3.63
C VAL A 96 5.07 -7.12 4.93
N SER A 97 3.77 -7.41 4.82
CA SER A 97 2.81 -7.52 5.91
C SER A 97 1.64 -8.44 5.50
N GLY A 98 0.54 -8.41 6.23
CA GLY A 98 -0.60 -9.28 5.97
C GLY A 98 -0.39 -10.70 6.49
N ARG A 99 -1.44 -11.52 6.40
CA ARG A 99 -1.35 -12.95 6.75
C ARG A 99 -0.41 -13.62 5.76
N ASP A 100 0.55 -14.39 6.25
CA ASP A 100 1.50 -15.08 5.40
C ASP A 100 2.17 -14.13 4.37
N GLY A 101 2.43 -12.88 4.73
CA GLY A 101 3.17 -11.93 3.87
C GLY A 101 2.47 -11.57 2.57
N ASN A 102 1.15 -11.75 2.49
CA ASN A 102 0.39 -11.56 1.27
C ASN A 102 0.13 -10.08 0.91
N LEU A 103 0.63 -9.12 1.68
CA LEU A 103 0.53 -7.68 1.39
C LEU A 103 1.91 -7.03 1.35
N ALA A 104 2.28 -6.46 0.20
CA ALA A 104 3.55 -5.77 0.05
C ALA A 104 3.39 -4.35 -0.48
N THR A 105 4.09 -3.39 0.11
CA THR A 105 4.04 -1.98 -0.29
C THR A 105 5.44 -1.37 -0.46
N GLY A 106 5.59 -0.47 -1.41
CA GLY A 106 6.83 0.29 -1.66
C GLY A 106 6.57 1.79 -1.68
N GLN A 107 7.51 2.57 -1.13
CA GLN A 107 7.29 4.00 -0.89
C GLN A 107 7.23 4.84 -2.18
N ASN A 108 8.15 4.61 -3.11
CA ASN A 108 8.41 5.51 -4.25
C ASN A 108 8.95 4.70 -5.45
N PRO A 109 9.21 5.29 -6.62
CA PRO A 109 9.70 4.55 -7.79
C PRO A 109 10.98 3.73 -7.54
N PRO A 110 12.00 4.23 -6.80
CA PRO A 110 13.15 3.42 -6.38
C PRO A 110 12.79 2.18 -5.54
N SER A 111 11.64 2.20 -4.87
CA SER A 111 11.11 1.10 -4.06
C SER A 111 10.30 0.07 -4.86
N ALA A 112 10.35 0.11 -6.20
CA ALA A 112 9.73 -0.90 -7.06
C ALA A 112 10.25 -2.33 -6.79
N GLY A 113 11.39 -2.45 -6.10
CA GLY A 113 11.98 -3.67 -5.53
C GLY A 113 11.03 -4.52 -4.66
N VAL A 114 9.89 -3.96 -4.26
CA VAL A 114 8.83 -4.68 -3.55
C VAL A 114 8.28 -5.87 -4.37
N ARG A 115 8.39 -5.83 -5.70
CA ARG A 115 7.95 -6.92 -6.60
C ARG A 115 8.80 -8.18 -6.40
N GLU A 116 10.09 -7.99 -6.16
CA GLU A 116 11.06 -9.04 -5.94
C GLU A 116 10.90 -9.65 -4.55
N SER A 117 10.70 -8.85 -3.51
CA SER A 117 10.43 -9.36 -2.15
C SER A 117 9.15 -10.22 -2.12
N VAL A 118 8.12 -9.79 -2.84
CA VAL A 118 6.88 -10.55 -3.05
C VAL A 118 7.15 -11.90 -3.72
N LEU A 119 7.95 -11.92 -4.79
CA LEU A 119 8.20 -13.13 -5.56
C LEU A 119 8.94 -14.17 -4.72
N VAL A 120 9.94 -13.75 -3.96
CA VAL A 120 10.70 -14.63 -3.05
C VAL A 120 9.77 -15.26 -2.02
N GLU A 121 8.86 -14.49 -1.45
CA GLU A 121 7.98 -14.97 -0.39
C GLU A 121 6.89 -15.93 -0.89
N VAL A 122 6.32 -15.67 -2.07
CA VAL A 122 5.40 -16.59 -2.74
C VAL A 122 6.07 -17.93 -3.04
N ILE A 123 7.32 -17.90 -3.48
CA ILE A 123 8.09 -19.11 -3.78
C ILE A 123 8.39 -19.88 -2.48
N GLN A 124 8.85 -19.19 -1.43
CA GLN A 124 9.21 -19.82 -0.16
C GLN A 124 8.01 -20.46 0.57
N LYS A 125 6.80 -19.90 0.46
CA LYS A 125 5.60 -20.42 1.15
C LYS A 125 4.85 -21.51 0.39
N ARG A 126 5.22 -21.76 -0.87
CA ARG A 126 4.65 -22.82 -1.72
C ARG A 126 5.59 -24.03 -1.87
N SER A 127 6.73 -24.01 -1.20
CA SER A 127 7.73 -25.09 -1.13
C SER A 127 7.55 -25.89 0.15
#